data_AF-A0A7S0HW36-F1
#
_entry.id   AF-A0A7S0HW36-F1
#
_cell.length_a   1.000
_cell.length_b   1.000
_cell.length_c   1.000
_cell.angle_alpha   90.00
_cell.angle_beta   90.00
_cell.angle_gamma   90.00
#
_symmetry.space_group_name_H-M   'P 1'
#
loop_
_entity.id
_entity.type
_entity.pdbx_description
1 polymer ?
#
loop_
_entity_poly.entity_id
_entity_poly.type
_entity_poly.pdbx_seq_one_letter_code
_entity_poly.pdbx_strand_id
1 'polypeptide(L)'
;DDETLVSALVDEVFFVLKKCSRRALATSSLNAMGDVIMYAHSLLVTTYKDALEAMLAATDRSGGMQLSGGLANLLAGTTVGEQVASLSRRQVAEIFDGTCYNNLEVSASNIRKLHQQLEAEIKQVYRGAMRKEEEKARECMSELATAGHILGKSLSDAVERLAALLDRFL
;
A
#
# COMPACT_ATOMS: atom_id res chain seq x y z
N ASP A 1 -1.07 -17.58 -16.90
CA ASP A 1 -1.73 -17.08 -15.68
C ASP A 1 -0.74 -16.26 -14.89
N ASP A 2 -0.74 -14.95 -15.12
CA ASP A 2 0.06 -14.00 -14.36
C ASP A 2 -0.65 -13.77 -13.02
N GLU A 3 -0.48 -14.71 -12.08
CA GLU A 3 -0.86 -14.48 -10.69
C GLU A 3 0.03 -13.35 -10.15
N THR A 4 -0.55 -12.17 -9.94
CA THR A 4 0.13 -11.05 -9.29
C THR A 4 0.59 -11.51 -7.92
N LEU A 5 1.91 -11.63 -7.73
CA LEU A 5 2.49 -12.03 -6.45
C LEU A 5 2.21 -10.94 -5.41
N VAL A 6 1.46 -11.32 -4.37
CA VAL A 6 1.08 -10.49 -3.24
C VAL A 6 1.37 -11.30 -1.97
N SER A 7 1.92 -10.65 -0.97
CA SER A 7 2.16 -11.29 0.33
C SER A 7 0.83 -11.59 1.02
N ALA A 8 0.65 -12.83 1.46
CA ALA A 8 -0.49 -13.25 2.27
C ALA A 8 -0.64 -12.40 3.57
N LEU A 9 0.44 -11.77 4.04
CA LEU A 9 0.40 -10.86 5.18
C LEU A 9 -0.46 -9.61 4.93
N VAL A 10 -0.58 -9.16 3.67
CA VAL A 10 -1.46 -8.04 3.32
C VAL A 10 -2.90 -8.39 3.70
N ASP A 11 -3.39 -9.55 3.26
CA ASP A 11 -4.75 -9.99 3.56
C ASP A 11 -4.98 -10.21 5.06
N GLU A 12 -4.00 -10.79 5.77
CA GLU A 12 -4.08 -10.99 7.22
C GLU A 12 -4.19 -9.67 8.00
N VAL A 13 -3.40 -8.66 7.64
CA VAL A 13 -3.48 -7.32 8.26
C VAL A 13 -4.87 -6.72 8.08
N PHE A 14 -5.39 -6.74 6.85
CA PHE A 14 -6.72 -6.17 6.57
C PHE A 14 -7.86 -6.99 7.18
N PHE A 15 -7.68 -8.30 7.32
CA PHE A 15 -8.61 -9.17 8.03
C PHE A 15 -8.69 -8.83 9.52
N VAL A 16 -7.54 -8.64 10.19
CA VAL A 16 -7.48 -8.25 11.60
C VAL A 16 -8.10 -6.87 11.81
N LEU A 17 -7.73 -5.88 10.98
CA LEU A 17 -8.30 -4.52 11.05
C LEU A 17 -9.82 -4.55 10.91
N LYS A 18 -10.33 -5.27 9.90
CA LYS A 18 -11.77 -5.45 9.70
C LYS A 18 -12.46 -6.07 10.92
N LYS A 19 -11.89 -7.13 11.50
CA LYS A 19 -12.45 -7.79 12.68
C LYS A 19 -12.49 -6.85 13.89
N CYS A 20 -11.40 -6.13 14.16
CA CYS A 20 -11.31 -5.20 15.28
C CYS A 20 -12.34 -4.06 15.15
N SER A 21 -12.42 -3.43 13.98
CA SER A 21 -13.38 -2.34 13.73
C SER A 21 -14.82 -2.82 13.85
N ARG A 22 -15.17 -4.00 13.32
CA ARG A 22 -16.52 -4.57 13.46
C ARG A 22 -16.88 -4.92 14.90
N ARG A 23 -15.92 -5.40 15.70
CA ARG A 23 -16.15 -5.63 17.14
C ARG A 23 -16.37 -4.33 17.89
N ALA A 24 -15.64 -3.27 17.55
CA ALA A 24 -15.85 -1.95 18.14
C ALA A 24 -17.25 -1.40 17.79
N LEU A 25 -17.68 -1.54 16.52
CA LEU A 25 -19.03 -1.18 16.08
C LEU A 25 -20.12 -1.95 16.83
N ALA A 26 -19.93 -3.24 17.07
CA ALA A 26 -20.89 -4.07 17.79
C ALA A 26 -21.13 -3.64 19.25
N THR A 27 -20.26 -2.78 19.82
CA THR A 27 -20.48 -2.21 21.16
C THR A 27 -21.50 -1.08 21.17
N SER A 28 -21.86 -0.53 19.99
CA SER A 28 -22.65 0.69 19.83
C SER A 28 -22.10 1.92 20.57
N SER A 29 -20.87 1.85 21.08
CA SER A 29 -20.17 2.96 21.73
C SER A 29 -19.38 3.74 20.71
N LEU A 30 -19.78 5.00 20.52
CA LEU A 30 -19.12 5.92 19.61
C LEU A 30 -17.64 6.14 19.98
N ASN A 31 -17.34 6.17 21.28
CA ASN A 31 -15.98 6.32 21.79
C ASN A 31 -15.13 5.08 21.45
N ALA A 32 -15.65 3.88 21.74
CA ALA A 32 -14.91 2.65 21.45
C ALA A 32 -14.67 2.45 19.95
N MET A 33 -15.67 2.79 19.13
CA MET A 33 -15.54 2.80 17.67
C MET A 33 -14.49 3.82 17.21
N GLY A 34 -14.59 5.07 17.70
CA GLY A 34 -13.67 6.14 17.35
C GLY A 34 -12.23 5.80 17.70
N ASP A 35 -11.98 5.31 18.91
CA ASP A 35 -10.64 4.93 19.38
C ASP A 35 -10.01 3.84 18.50
N VAL A 36 -10.79 2.82 18.13
CA VAL A 36 -10.30 1.71 17.28
C VAL A 36 -10.05 2.16 15.84
N ILE A 37 -10.93 2.98 15.28
CA ILE A 37 -10.75 3.54 13.92
C ILE A 37 -9.52 4.45 13.89
N MET A 38 -9.36 5.30 14.89
CA MET A 38 -8.22 6.20 15.03
C MET A 38 -6.91 5.43 15.18
N TYR A 39 -6.90 4.39 16.00
CA TYR A 39 -5.75 3.51 16.17
C TYR A 39 -5.40 2.81 14.86
N ALA A 40 -6.40 2.27 14.14
CA ALA A 40 -6.21 1.65 12.83
C ALA A 40 -5.64 2.65 11.81
N HIS A 41 -6.15 3.87 11.77
CA HIS A 41 -5.63 4.96 10.96
C HIS A 41 -4.15 5.21 11.27
N SER A 42 -3.82 5.46 12.54
CA SER A 42 -2.44 5.71 12.97
C SER A 42 -1.49 4.58 12.59
N LEU A 43 -1.88 3.32 12.85
CA LEU A 43 -1.09 2.14 12.49
C LEU A 43 -0.82 2.04 10.98
N LEU A 44 -1.84 2.34 10.16
CA LEU A 44 -1.74 2.29 8.70
C LEU A 44 -0.82 3.38 8.14
N VAL A 45 -0.92 4.61 8.65
CA VAL A 45 -0.16 5.76 8.12
C VAL A 45 1.25 5.90 8.70
N THR A 46 1.55 5.19 9.79
CA THR A 46 2.87 5.16 10.41
C THR A 46 3.55 3.82 10.15
N THR A 47 3.45 2.86 11.08
CA THR A 47 4.20 1.60 11.07
C THR A 47 4.02 0.80 9.79
N TYR A 48 2.79 0.69 9.28
CA TYR A 48 2.54 -0.10 8.08
C TYR A 48 3.09 0.56 6.81
N LYS A 49 2.84 1.87 6.67
CA LYS A 49 3.41 2.69 5.58
C LYS A 49 4.93 2.64 5.60
N ASP A 50 5.56 2.86 6.75
CA ASP A 50 7.01 2.86 6.89
C ASP A 50 7.62 1.51 6.53
N ALA A 51 6.96 0.40 6.90
CA ALA A 51 7.39 -0.93 6.51
C ALA A 51 7.30 -1.14 4.98
N LEU A 52 6.22 -0.71 4.35
CA LEU A 52 6.06 -0.77 2.89
C LEU A 52 7.10 0.09 2.17
N GLU A 53 7.36 1.31 2.66
CA GLU A 53 8.36 2.22 2.10
C GLU A 53 9.79 1.69 2.28
N ALA A 54 10.09 1.06 3.42
CA ALA A 54 11.38 0.41 3.64
C ALA A 54 11.60 -0.78 2.68
N MET A 55 10.57 -1.59 2.44
CA MET A 55 10.61 -2.69 1.47
C MET A 55 10.78 -2.19 0.03
N LEU A 56 10.07 -1.13 -0.35
CA LEU A 56 10.24 -0.48 -1.66
C LEU A 56 11.64 0.08 -1.83
N ALA A 57 12.16 0.81 -0.84
CA ALA A 57 13.51 1.35 -0.90
C ALA A 57 14.57 0.24 -1.00
N ALA A 58 14.36 -0.92 -0.38
CA ALA A 58 15.24 -2.08 -0.52
C ALA A 58 15.17 -2.68 -1.94
N THR A 59 13.97 -2.78 -2.50
CA THR A 59 13.72 -3.25 -3.88
C THR A 59 14.35 -2.31 -4.90
N ASP A 60 14.19 -1.00 -4.74
CA ASP A 60 14.76 0.00 -5.64
C ASP A 60 16.29 -0.03 -5.63
N ARG A 61 16.89 -0.20 -4.43
CA ARG A 61 18.35 -0.34 -4.29
C ARG A 61 18.88 -1.62 -4.94
N SER A 62 18.21 -2.76 -4.72
CA SER A 62 18.66 -4.03 -5.30
C SER A 62 18.52 -4.02 -6.82
N GLY A 63 17.40 -3.52 -7.36
CA GLY A 63 17.17 -3.36 -8.79
C GLY A 63 18.18 -2.41 -9.44
N GLY A 64 18.40 -1.24 -8.84
CA GLY A 64 19.41 -0.27 -9.32
C GLY A 64 20.85 -0.81 -9.29
N MET A 65 21.22 -1.61 -8.27
CA MET A 65 22.53 -2.25 -8.19
C MET A 65 22.71 -3.32 -9.30
N GLN A 66 21.66 -4.08 -9.61
CA GLN A 66 21.70 -5.06 -10.70
C GLN A 66 21.81 -4.38 -12.07
N LEU A 67 21.06 -3.30 -12.31
CA LEU A 67 21.15 -2.51 -13.53
C LEU A 67 22.55 -1.90 -13.72
N SER A 68 23.09 -1.25 -12.69
CA SER A 68 24.43 -0.66 -12.73
C SER A 68 25.55 -1.70 -12.88
N GLY A 69 25.43 -2.86 -12.22
CA GLY A 69 26.36 -3.98 -12.40
C GLY A 69 26.31 -4.56 -13.82
N GLY A 70 25.12 -4.67 -14.41
CA GLY A 70 24.95 -5.07 -15.81
C GLY A 70 25.62 -4.09 -16.79
N LEU A 71 25.46 -2.79 -16.57
CA LEU A 71 26.13 -1.72 -17.33
C LEU A 71 27.65 -1.72 -17.15
N ALA A 72 28.16 -1.96 -15.94
CA ALA A 72 29.59 -2.06 -15.69
C ALA A 72 30.20 -3.27 -16.44
N ASN A 73 29.51 -4.40 -16.46
CA ASN A 73 29.93 -5.60 -17.20
C ASN A 73 29.89 -5.41 -18.72
N LEU A 74 28.89 -4.66 -19.22
CA LEU A 74 28.78 -4.22 -20.61
C LEU A 74 29.98 -3.36 -21.02
N LEU A 75 30.28 -2.31 -20.25
CA LEU A 75 31.40 -1.39 -20.50
C LEU A 75 32.77 -2.07 -20.35
N ALA A 76 32.86 -3.10 -19.50
CA ALA A 76 34.07 -3.91 -19.31
C ALA A 76 34.30 -4.95 -20.43
N GLY A 77 33.43 -5.04 -21.44
CA GLY A 77 33.59 -5.95 -22.58
C GLY A 77 33.43 -7.44 -22.25
N THR A 78 32.87 -7.76 -21.08
CA THR A 78 32.49 -9.13 -20.73
C THR A 78 31.17 -9.48 -21.43
N THR A 79 31.03 -10.71 -21.92
CA THR A 79 30.06 -11.19 -22.92
C THR A 79 28.56 -11.07 -22.58
N VAL A 80 28.19 -10.31 -21.56
CA VAL A 80 26.80 -9.99 -21.18
C VAL A 80 26.28 -8.73 -21.91
N GLY A 81 27.10 -8.14 -22.79
CA GLY A 81 26.91 -6.81 -23.36
C GLY A 81 25.75 -6.60 -24.37
N GLU A 82 25.06 -7.65 -24.82
CA GLU A 82 23.87 -7.45 -25.68
C GLU A 82 22.55 -7.45 -24.90
N GLN A 83 22.54 -7.81 -23.61
CA GLN A 83 21.28 -8.01 -22.87
C GLN A 83 20.76 -6.74 -22.17
N VAL A 84 21.61 -5.78 -21.82
CA VAL A 84 21.20 -4.61 -21.02
C VAL A 84 20.53 -3.53 -21.88
N ALA A 85 21.01 -3.29 -23.10
CA ALA A 85 20.44 -2.34 -24.04
C ALA A 85 19.10 -2.80 -24.67
N SER A 86 18.73 -4.08 -24.47
CA SER A 86 17.49 -4.68 -24.98
C SER A 86 16.65 -5.29 -23.85
N LEU A 87 16.74 -4.78 -22.62
CA LEU A 87 15.92 -5.29 -21.53
C LEU A 87 14.45 -5.07 -21.88
N SER A 88 13.74 -6.17 -22.15
CA SER A 88 12.30 -6.14 -22.31
C SER A 88 11.64 -5.72 -21.00
N ARG A 89 10.43 -5.17 -21.08
CA ARG A 89 9.61 -4.80 -19.91
C ARG A 89 9.47 -5.96 -18.89
N ARG A 90 9.53 -7.20 -19.37
CA ARG A 90 9.51 -8.43 -18.56
C ARG A 90 10.80 -8.63 -17.76
N GLN A 91 11.97 -8.41 -18.37
CA GLN A 91 13.26 -8.53 -17.68
C GLN A 91 13.47 -7.41 -16.67
N VAL A 92 12.98 -6.21 -16.94
CA VAL A 92 12.96 -5.12 -15.94
C VAL A 92 12.10 -5.50 -14.73
N ALA A 93 10.95 -6.16 -14.95
CA ALA A 93 10.09 -6.69 -13.88
C ALA A 93 10.66 -7.91 -13.14
N GLU A 94 11.67 -8.60 -13.71
CA GLU A 94 12.43 -9.65 -13.00
C GLU A 94 13.56 -9.05 -12.16
N ILE A 95 14.16 -7.94 -12.62
CA ILE A 95 15.22 -7.21 -11.90
C ILE A 95 14.65 -6.50 -10.67
N PHE A 96 13.45 -5.92 -10.78
CA PHE A 96 12.71 -5.31 -9.69
C PHE A 96 11.62 -6.27 -9.22
N ASP A 97 11.78 -6.86 -8.03
CA ASP A 97 10.73 -7.70 -7.44
C ASP A 97 9.42 -6.90 -7.29
N GLY A 98 8.48 -7.14 -8.21
CA GLY A 98 7.20 -6.46 -8.28
C GLY A 98 6.28 -6.73 -7.07
N THR A 99 6.62 -7.71 -6.23
CA THR A 99 5.83 -8.06 -5.04
C THR A 99 5.65 -6.88 -4.10
N CYS A 100 6.66 -6.02 -3.92
CA CYS A 100 6.54 -4.84 -3.06
C CYS A 100 5.57 -3.79 -3.63
N TYR A 101 5.59 -3.58 -4.94
CA TYR A 101 4.68 -2.68 -5.64
C TYR A 101 3.24 -3.19 -5.59
N ASN A 102 3.05 -4.48 -5.86
CA ASN A 102 1.76 -5.17 -5.76
C ASN A 102 1.20 -5.09 -4.33
N ASN A 103 2.04 -5.33 -3.31
CA ASN A 103 1.63 -5.21 -1.91
C ASN A 103 1.12 -3.80 -1.59
N LEU A 104 1.81 -2.75 -2.05
CA LEU A 104 1.38 -1.38 -1.81
C LEU A 104 0.07 -1.05 -2.54
N GLU A 105 -0.09 -1.49 -3.79
CA GLU A 105 -1.33 -1.31 -4.56
C GLU A 105 -2.52 -2.03 -3.92
N VAL A 106 -2.35 -3.32 -3.60
CA VAL A 106 -3.40 -4.13 -2.96
C VAL A 106 -3.75 -3.55 -1.58
N SER A 107 -2.76 -3.07 -0.84
CA SER A 107 -3.00 -2.37 0.44
C SER A 107 -3.85 -1.12 0.28
N ALA A 108 -3.52 -0.26 -0.69
CA ALA A 108 -4.32 0.94 -0.97
C ALA A 108 -5.76 0.57 -1.39
N SER A 109 -5.93 -0.50 -2.18
CA SER A 109 -7.25 -1.04 -2.55
C SER A 109 -8.02 -1.56 -1.33
N ASN A 110 -7.37 -2.32 -0.47
CA ASN A 110 -7.97 -2.92 0.72
C ASN A 110 -8.38 -1.86 1.76
N ILE A 111 -7.62 -0.77 1.92
CA ILE A 111 -8.05 0.35 2.78
C ILE A 111 -9.32 1.01 2.26
N ARG A 112 -9.41 1.26 0.95
CA ARG A 112 -10.63 1.84 0.34
C ARG A 112 -11.83 0.93 0.54
N LYS A 113 -11.67 -0.39 0.35
CA LYS A 113 -12.72 -1.39 0.60
C LYS A 113 -13.13 -1.41 2.08
N LEU A 114 -12.16 -1.40 2.99
CA LEU A 114 -12.41 -1.38 4.43
C LEU A 114 -13.17 -0.11 4.84
N HIS A 115 -12.76 1.06 4.34
CA HIS A 115 -13.45 2.33 4.55
C HIS A 115 -14.91 2.25 4.09
N GLN A 116 -15.16 1.87 2.83
CA GLN A 116 -16.51 1.77 2.28
C GLN A 116 -17.41 0.81 3.07
N GLN A 117 -16.86 -0.33 3.50
CA GLN A 117 -17.58 -1.31 4.31
C GLN A 117 -17.95 -0.75 5.69
N LEU A 118 -16.98 -0.16 6.41
CA LEU A 118 -17.22 0.42 7.73
C LEU A 118 -18.16 1.62 7.67
N GLU A 119 -18.05 2.46 6.64
CA GLU A 119 -18.96 3.61 6.46
C GLU A 119 -20.42 3.16 6.30
N ALA A 120 -20.66 2.10 5.52
CA ALA A 120 -21.98 1.53 5.34
C ALA A 120 -22.53 0.93 6.65
N GLU A 121 -21.70 0.19 7.39
CA GLU A 121 -22.09 -0.41 8.68
C GLU A 121 -22.38 0.68 9.75
N ILE A 122 -21.57 1.73 9.82
CA ILE A 122 -21.78 2.87 10.74
C ILE A 122 -23.07 3.62 10.46
N LYS A 123 -23.34 3.92 9.18
CA LYS A 123 -24.61 4.56 8.77
C LYS A 123 -25.81 3.72 9.16
N GLN A 124 -25.67 2.40 9.16
CA GLN A 124 -26.73 1.50 9.61
C GLN A 124 -26.89 1.50 11.13
N VAL A 125 -25.79 1.45 11.90
CA VAL A 125 -25.81 1.43 13.36
C VAL A 125 -26.36 2.72 13.95
N TYR A 126 -25.96 3.88 13.41
CA TYR A 126 -26.37 5.20 13.90
C TYR A 126 -27.56 5.78 13.14
N ARG A 127 -28.30 4.96 12.41
CA ARG A 127 -29.49 5.41 11.68
C ARG A 127 -30.53 5.96 12.65
N GLY A 128 -30.80 7.26 12.60
CA GLY A 128 -31.74 7.93 13.50
C GLY A 128 -31.16 8.26 14.89
N ALA A 129 -29.84 8.16 15.06
CA ALA A 129 -29.13 8.66 16.24
C ALA A 129 -29.22 10.20 16.33
N MET A 130 -28.79 10.78 17.46
CA MET A 130 -28.75 12.24 17.56
C MET A 130 -27.76 12.82 16.54
N ARG A 131 -28.08 14.00 16.00
CA ARG A 131 -27.27 14.69 14.98
C ARG A 131 -25.78 14.79 15.34
N LYS A 132 -25.47 14.98 16.62
CA LYS A 132 -24.10 15.07 17.16
C LYS A 132 -23.34 13.73 17.13
N GLU A 133 -24.02 12.61 17.29
CA GLU A 133 -23.42 11.27 17.22
C GLU A 133 -23.13 10.90 15.76
N GLU A 134 -24.04 11.25 14.86
CA GLU A 134 -23.86 11.07 13.41
C GLU A 134 -22.67 11.89 12.87
N GLU A 135 -22.54 13.15 13.31
CA GLU A 135 -21.44 14.03 12.90
C GLU A 135 -20.08 13.50 13.35
N LYS A 136 -19.95 13.12 14.63
CA LYS A 136 -18.72 12.50 15.15
C LYS A 136 -18.38 11.18 14.47
N ALA A 137 -19.37 10.34 14.19
CA ALA A 137 -19.14 9.10 13.46
C ALA A 137 -18.61 9.37 12.05
N ARG A 138 -19.06 10.44 11.40
CA ARG A 138 -18.58 10.90 10.10
C ARG A 138 -17.14 11.43 10.17
N GLU A 139 -16.78 12.17 11.21
CA GLU A 139 -15.40 12.65 11.43
C GLU A 139 -14.41 11.48 11.52
N CYS A 140 -14.69 10.48 12.35
CA CYS A 140 -13.83 9.29 12.45
C CYS A 140 -13.63 8.57 11.11
N MET A 141 -14.66 8.53 10.27
CA MET A 141 -14.57 7.91 8.94
C MET A 141 -13.76 8.75 7.95
N SER A 142 -13.90 10.08 7.98
CA SER A 142 -13.11 10.99 7.16
C SER A 142 -11.61 10.83 7.44
N GLU A 143 -11.24 10.60 8.69
CA GLU A 143 -9.85 10.32 9.06
C GLU A 143 -9.36 8.99 8.47
N LEU A 144 -10.14 7.92 8.57
CA LEU A 144 -9.78 6.64 7.96
C LEU A 144 -9.66 6.73 6.43
N ALA A 145 -10.48 7.53 5.75
CA ALA A 145 -10.35 7.80 4.32
C ALA A 145 -9.00 8.43 3.98
N THR A 146 -8.50 9.29 4.86
CA THR A 146 -7.21 9.98 4.71
C THR A 146 -6.05 8.99 4.69
N ALA A 147 -6.09 7.91 5.49
CA ALA A 147 -5.09 6.85 5.41
C ALA A 147 -5.01 6.20 4.01
N GLY A 148 -6.17 5.97 3.38
CA GLY A 148 -6.23 5.43 2.01
C GLY A 148 -5.63 6.38 0.98
N HIS A 149 -5.86 7.69 1.14
CA HIS A 149 -5.24 8.71 0.29
C HIS A 149 -3.73 8.80 0.49
N ILE A 150 -3.24 8.73 1.73
CA ILE A 150 -1.81 8.77 2.05
C ILE A 150 -1.08 7.59 1.39
N LEU A 151 -1.59 6.37 1.56
CA LEU A 151 -0.97 5.18 0.96
C LEU A 151 -1.09 5.17 -0.57
N GLY A 152 -2.21 5.66 -1.12
CA GLY A 152 -2.34 5.87 -2.56
C GLY A 152 -1.33 6.88 -3.11
N LYS A 153 -1.04 7.95 -2.38
CA LYS A 153 0.00 8.92 -2.73
C LYS A 153 1.40 8.29 -2.68
N SER A 154 1.73 7.56 -1.60
CA SER A 154 3.00 6.83 -1.51
C SER A 154 3.22 5.87 -2.68
N LEU A 155 2.15 5.24 -3.19
CA LEU A 155 2.20 4.41 -4.40
C LEU A 155 2.53 5.22 -5.66
N SER A 156 1.83 6.34 -5.87
CA SER A 156 2.11 7.24 -7.00
C SER A 156 3.57 7.69 -6.98
N ASP A 157 4.03 8.16 -5.81
CA ASP A 157 5.40 8.62 -5.63
C ASP A 157 6.42 7.48 -5.89
N ALA A 158 6.09 6.23 -5.52
CA ALA A 158 6.94 5.07 -5.79
C ALA A 158 7.03 4.71 -7.27
N VAL A 159 5.89 4.73 -7.97
CA VAL A 159 5.84 4.47 -9.42
C VAL A 159 6.61 5.55 -10.20
N GLU A 160 6.47 6.82 -9.81
CA GLU A 160 7.22 7.94 -10.40
C GLU A 160 8.73 7.79 -10.16
N ARG A 161 9.15 7.37 -8.96
CA ARG A 161 10.57 7.09 -8.66
C ARG A 161 11.12 5.95 -9.51
N LEU A 162 10.37 4.86 -9.67
CA LEU A 162 10.77 3.74 -10.52
C LEU A 162 10.91 4.19 -11.99
N ALA A 163 9.94 4.93 -12.51
CA ALA A 163 9.98 5.47 -13.88
C ALA A 163 11.22 6.35 -14.09
N ALA A 164 11.47 7.30 -13.18
CA ALA A 164 12.65 8.17 -13.25
C ALA A 164 13.99 7.41 -13.11
N LEU A 165 14.00 6.29 -12.37
CA LEU A 165 15.17 5.43 -12.28
C LEU A 165 15.40 4.70 -13.61
N LEU A 166 14.36 4.15 -14.22
CA LEU A 166 14.45 3.48 -15.52
C LEU A 166 14.89 4.42 -16.65
N ASP A 167 14.36 5.65 -16.68
CA ASP A 167 14.77 6.70 -17.63
C ASP A 167 16.26 7.08 -17.54
N ARG A 168 16.92 6.79 -16.41
CA ARG A 168 18.38 7.02 -16.27
C ARG A 168 19.22 5.90 -16.87
N PHE A 169 18.64 4.73 -17.11
CA PHE A 169 19.35 3.52 -17.54
C PHE A 169 18.98 3.06 -18.96
N LEU A 170 17.85 3.53 -19.51
CA LEU A 170 17.40 3.31 -20.89
C LEU A 170 17.68 4.55 -21.75
#